data_AF-A0A1G0EVF9-F1
#
_entry.id   AF-A0A1G0EVF9-F1
#
_cell.length_a   1.000
_cell.length_b   1.000
_cell.length_c   1.000
_cell.angle_alpha   90.00
_cell.angle_beta   90.00
_cell.angle_gamma   90.00
#
_symmetry.space_group_name_H-M   'P 1'
#
loop_
_entity.id
_entity.type
_entity.pdbx_description
1 polymer ?
#
loop_
_entity_poly.entity_id
_entity_poly.type
_entity_poly.pdbx_seq_one_letter_code
_entity_poly.pdbx_strand_id
1 'polypeptide(L)'
;MNPITLTIRDKDSNLIETISGTFESADLDLLNQFVVAMARVRGTALLKRGMPAMTNMKWTPEGGMQFTCAPYEDSELFELLHVLRPFILSREVMSFEKVAALLGKNFASKQFSGHLRALRSMFEDGELKSYMQIVVGDQPLFDNSLLRLWLNGTQYHTDAEKASAWKEIEAALGVDNAKAIVMNQLHSKVKALFFLEHLVGLVRTKYACA
;
A
#
# COMPACT_ATOMS: atom_id res chain seq x y z
N MET A 1 -4.30 -14.15 27.04
CA MET A 1 -5.12 -13.10 26.42
C MET A 1 -4.65 -11.77 26.98
N ASN A 2 -4.27 -10.83 26.12
CA ASN A 2 -3.58 -9.59 26.50
C ASN A 2 -4.49 -8.39 26.20
N PRO A 3 -5.02 -7.69 27.21
CA PRO A 3 -5.87 -6.52 27.01
C PRO A 3 -5.03 -5.32 26.59
N ILE A 4 -5.49 -4.59 25.56
CA ILE A 4 -4.84 -3.41 25.03
C ILE A 4 -5.88 -2.31 24.85
N THR A 5 -5.56 -1.11 25.33
CA THR A 5 -6.43 0.06 25.23
C THR A 5 -5.75 1.18 24.45
N LEU A 6 -6.44 1.70 23.45
CA LEU A 6 -6.03 2.84 22.63
C LEU A 6 -7.02 3.99 22.80
N THR A 7 -6.56 5.21 22.51
CA THR A 7 -7.38 6.41 22.54
C THR A 7 -7.37 7.06 21.17
N ILE A 8 -8.54 7.40 20.66
CA ILE A 8 -8.75 8.12 19.41
C ILE A 8 -8.97 9.59 19.76
N ARG A 9 -8.21 10.47 19.13
CA ARG A 9 -8.29 11.92 19.32
C ARG A 9 -8.49 12.63 17.98
N ASP A 10 -9.09 13.82 18.02
CA ASP A 10 -9.17 14.69 16.86
C ASP A 10 -7.83 15.43 16.62
N LYS A 11 -7.81 16.32 15.61
CA LYS A 11 -6.63 17.13 15.27
C LYS A 11 -6.25 18.12 16.38
N ASP A 12 -7.20 18.50 17.22
CA ASP A 12 -7.03 19.43 18.34
C ASP A 12 -6.73 18.66 19.66
N SER A 13 -6.43 17.37 19.55
CA SER A 13 -6.13 16.45 20.66
C SER A 13 -7.29 16.19 21.64
N ASN A 14 -8.53 16.56 21.28
CA ASN A 14 -9.70 16.21 22.07
C ASN A 14 -9.97 14.71 21.98
N LEU A 15 -10.35 14.09 23.10
CA LEU A 15 -10.70 12.67 23.14
C LEU A 15 -12.02 12.44 22.41
N ILE A 16 -11.98 11.61 21.37
CA ILE A 16 -13.17 11.14 20.65
C ILE A 16 -13.69 9.85 21.31
N GLU A 17 -12.81 8.88 21.50
CA GLU A 17 -13.19 7.54 21.98
C GLU A 17 -11.98 6.82 22.61
N THR A 18 -12.24 5.95 23.58
CA THR A 18 -11.27 4.96 24.08
C THR A 18 -11.73 3.58 23.62
N ILE A 19 -10.85 2.85 22.93
CA ILE A 19 -11.13 1.51 22.41
C ILE A 19 -10.28 0.49 23.15
N SER A 20 -10.87 -0.66 23.46
CA SER A 20 -10.15 -1.77 24.10
C SER A 20 -10.33 -3.04 23.27
N GLY A 21 -9.26 -3.83 23.22
CA GLY A 21 -9.21 -5.10 22.50
C GLY A 21 -8.40 -6.14 23.25
N THR A 22 -8.64 -7.40 22.95
CA THR A 22 -7.92 -8.53 23.58
C THR A 22 -7.17 -9.29 22.50
N PHE A 23 -5.89 -9.52 22.69
CA PHE A 23 -5.02 -10.19 21.72
C PHE A 23 -4.49 -11.51 22.27
N GLU A 24 -4.43 -12.53 21.43
CA GLU A 24 -3.69 -13.75 21.75
C GLU A 24 -2.19 -13.52 21.59
N SER A 25 -1.35 -14.34 22.23
CA SER A 25 0.10 -14.20 22.09
C SER A 25 0.55 -14.39 20.63
N ALA A 26 -0.07 -15.33 19.92
CA ALA A 26 0.18 -15.56 18.49
C ALA A 26 -0.17 -14.33 17.62
N ASP A 27 -1.22 -13.58 17.97
CA ASP A 27 -1.57 -12.33 17.29
C ASP A 27 -0.45 -11.29 17.47
N LEU A 28 0.03 -11.14 18.71
CA LEU A 28 1.11 -10.19 19.03
C LEU A 28 2.43 -10.57 18.37
N ASP A 29 2.74 -11.87 18.27
CA ASP A 29 3.90 -12.37 17.55
C ASP A 29 3.81 -12.05 16.06
N LEU A 30 2.64 -12.22 15.44
CA LEU A 30 2.41 -11.84 14.04
C LEU A 30 2.58 -10.32 13.83
N LEU A 31 2.02 -9.51 14.72
CA LEU A 31 2.17 -8.06 14.69
C LEU A 31 3.65 -7.64 14.85
N ASN A 32 4.41 -8.35 15.69
CA ASN A 32 5.84 -8.12 15.85
C ASN A 32 6.62 -8.48 14.57
N GLN A 33 6.34 -9.64 13.98
CA GLN A 33 6.94 -10.08 12.71
C GLN A 33 6.65 -9.08 11.59
N PHE A 34 5.42 -8.55 11.51
CA PHE A 34 5.03 -7.52 10.55
C PHE A 34 5.93 -6.27 10.68
N VAL A 35 6.11 -5.74 11.90
CA VAL A 35 6.96 -4.55 12.11
C VAL A 35 8.42 -4.82 11.78
N VAL A 36 8.95 -5.99 12.17
CA VAL A 36 10.33 -6.40 11.83
C VAL A 36 10.51 -6.49 10.31
N ALA A 37 9.54 -7.05 9.60
CA ALA A 37 9.58 -7.13 8.14
C ALA A 37 9.46 -5.75 7.48
N MET A 38 8.63 -4.85 8.02
CA MET A 38 8.51 -3.46 7.54
C MET A 38 9.80 -2.64 7.72
N ALA A 39 10.64 -2.99 8.70
CA ALA A 39 11.98 -2.40 8.82
C ALA A 39 12.87 -2.69 7.60
N ARG A 40 12.71 -3.87 6.96
CA ARG A 40 13.40 -4.20 5.70
C ARG A 40 12.89 -3.35 4.54
N VAL A 41 11.58 -3.10 4.48
CA VAL A 41 10.97 -2.22 3.48
C VAL A 41 11.57 -0.81 3.58
N ARG A 42 11.60 -0.21 4.79
CA ARG A 42 12.30 1.08 5.04
C ARG A 42 13.77 1.06 4.69
N GLY A 43 14.41 -0.10 4.79
CA GLY A 43 15.84 -0.29 4.56
C GLY A 43 16.25 -0.22 3.09
N THR A 44 15.30 -0.36 2.15
CA THR A 44 15.55 -0.39 0.70
C THR A 44 16.14 0.93 0.19
N ALA A 45 16.96 0.85 -0.86
CA ALA A 45 17.60 2.01 -1.46
C ALA A 45 16.56 3.03 -1.95
N LEU A 46 15.48 2.54 -2.58
CA LEU A 46 14.42 3.37 -3.13
C LEU A 46 13.72 4.21 -2.06
N LEU A 47 13.46 3.65 -0.88
CA LEU A 47 12.82 4.40 0.20
C LEU A 47 13.78 5.34 0.94
N LYS A 48 15.03 4.93 1.12
CA LYS A 48 16.05 5.78 1.78
C LYS A 48 16.32 7.07 1.01
N ARG A 49 16.25 7.04 -0.32
CA ARG A 49 16.43 8.20 -1.20
C ARG A 49 15.18 9.09 -1.29
N GLY A 50 14.05 8.60 -0.82
CA GLY A 50 12.73 9.18 -1.07
C GLY A 50 12.06 8.46 -2.23
N MET A 51 10.95 7.80 -1.94
CA MET A 51 10.25 6.98 -2.93
C MET A 51 9.77 7.83 -4.11
N PRO A 52 10.02 7.40 -5.36
CA PRO A 52 9.49 8.08 -6.53
C PRO A 52 7.96 8.11 -6.49
N ALA A 53 7.42 9.31 -6.39
CA ALA A 53 6.00 9.58 -6.55
C ALA A 53 5.76 10.33 -7.87
N MET A 54 4.54 10.27 -8.37
CA MET A 54 4.11 11.11 -9.48
C MET A 54 4.14 12.57 -9.03
N THR A 55 4.95 13.40 -9.68
CA THR A 55 5.15 14.81 -9.30
C THR A 55 4.38 15.78 -10.19
N ASN A 56 3.98 15.34 -11.38
CA ASN A 56 3.28 16.18 -12.34
C ASN A 56 2.38 15.35 -13.26
N MET A 57 1.28 15.95 -13.67
CA MET A 57 0.36 15.41 -14.68
C MET A 57 -0.05 16.56 -15.60
N LYS A 58 0.19 16.41 -16.90
CA LYS A 58 -0.12 17.42 -17.92
C LYS A 58 -0.81 16.79 -19.12
N TRP A 59 -1.61 17.58 -19.81
CA TRP A 59 -2.18 17.23 -21.10
C TRP A 59 -1.58 18.13 -22.17
N THR A 60 -1.06 17.55 -23.24
CA THR A 60 -0.56 18.28 -24.41
C THR A 60 -1.35 17.88 -25.67
N PRO A 61 -1.68 18.83 -26.57
CA PRO A 61 -2.40 18.51 -27.80
C PRO A 61 -1.66 17.50 -28.69
N GLU A 62 -0.33 17.54 -28.73
CA GLU A 62 0.46 16.65 -29.58
C GLU A 62 0.86 15.33 -28.90
N GLY A 63 0.94 15.31 -27.57
CA GLY A 63 1.50 14.19 -26.79
C GLY A 63 0.53 13.52 -25.82
N GLY A 64 -0.72 13.97 -25.75
CA GLY A 64 -1.73 13.41 -24.85
C GLY A 64 -1.39 13.63 -23.38
N MET A 65 -1.74 12.66 -22.54
CA MET A 65 -1.46 12.73 -21.11
C MET A 65 0.00 12.38 -20.82
N GLN A 66 0.67 13.20 -20.01
CA GLN A 66 2.05 13.02 -19.59
C GLN A 66 2.13 13.01 -18.07
N PHE A 67 2.77 11.98 -17.54
CA PHE A 67 3.04 11.80 -16.12
C PHE A 67 4.53 11.93 -15.88
N THR A 68 4.92 12.73 -14.88
CA THR A 68 6.31 12.85 -14.45
C THR A 68 6.50 12.06 -13.16
N CYS A 69 7.50 11.19 -13.15
CA CYS A 69 7.97 10.46 -11.97
C CYS A 69 9.46 10.75 -11.77
N ALA A 70 9.91 10.78 -10.51
CA ALA A 70 11.33 10.89 -10.22
C ALA A 70 12.09 9.66 -10.76
N PRO A 71 13.33 9.80 -11.24
CA PRO A 71 14.08 8.69 -11.80
C PRO A 71 14.48 7.67 -10.73
N TYR A 72 14.50 6.40 -11.12
CA TYR A 72 14.95 5.28 -10.29
C TYR A 72 15.58 4.19 -11.13
N GLU A 73 16.43 3.39 -10.49
CA GLU A 73 17.06 2.25 -11.13
C GLU A 73 16.18 1.00 -10.99
N ASP A 74 16.17 0.14 -12.02
CA ASP A 74 15.41 -1.11 -11.99
C ASP A 74 15.84 -2.02 -10.83
N SER A 75 17.13 -2.00 -10.45
CA SER A 75 17.65 -2.75 -9.30
C SER A 75 17.04 -2.30 -7.97
N GLU A 76 16.83 -1.00 -7.78
CA GLU A 76 16.18 -0.44 -6.59
C GLU A 76 14.70 -0.83 -6.55
N LEU A 77 14.04 -0.84 -7.71
CA LEU A 77 12.66 -1.30 -7.83
C LEU A 77 12.54 -2.79 -7.49
N PHE A 78 13.42 -3.64 -8.03
CA PHE A 78 13.41 -5.07 -7.77
C PHE A 78 13.65 -5.40 -6.30
N GLU A 79 14.57 -4.68 -5.65
CA GLU A 79 14.79 -4.78 -4.20
C GLU A 79 13.48 -4.51 -3.44
N LEU A 80 12.82 -3.39 -3.75
CA LEU A 80 11.57 -3.00 -3.11
C LEU A 80 10.46 -4.03 -3.35
N LEU A 81 10.26 -4.47 -4.59
CA LEU A 81 9.24 -5.46 -4.93
C LEU A 81 9.45 -6.80 -4.24
N HIS A 82 10.71 -7.21 -4.06
CA HIS A 82 11.05 -8.44 -3.36
C HIS A 82 10.66 -8.36 -1.89
N VAL A 83 11.00 -7.27 -1.20
CA VAL A 83 10.66 -7.11 0.23
C VAL A 83 9.19 -6.78 0.46
N LEU A 84 8.48 -6.23 -0.54
CA LEU A 84 7.05 -5.93 -0.44
C LEU A 84 6.14 -7.15 -0.63
N ARG A 85 6.63 -8.21 -1.29
CA ARG A 85 5.86 -9.40 -1.64
C ARG A 85 5.02 -9.97 -0.47
N PRO A 86 5.55 -10.12 0.77
CA PRO A 86 4.79 -10.67 1.90
C PRO A 86 3.56 -9.83 2.30
N PHE A 87 3.55 -8.54 1.96
CA PHE A 87 2.50 -7.60 2.35
C PHE A 87 1.43 -7.42 1.27
N ILE A 88 1.83 -7.55 -0.01
CA ILE A 88 0.96 -7.34 -1.17
C ILE A 88 0.19 -8.61 -1.54
N LEU A 89 0.80 -9.78 -1.41
CA LEU A 89 0.15 -11.04 -1.78
C LEU A 89 -0.84 -11.47 -0.71
N SER A 90 -2.13 -11.58 -1.04
CA SER A 90 -3.21 -11.88 -0.09
C SER A 90 -3.04 -13.20 0.68
N ARG A 91 -2.38 -14.19 0.07
CA ARG A 91 -2.15 -15.52 0.68
C ARG A 91 -1.12 -15.49 1.80
N GLU A 92 -0.25 -14.50 1.83
CA GLU A 92 0.82 -14.37 2.83
C GLU A 92 0.27 -14.06 4.21
N VAL A 93 0.93 -14.54 5.26
CA VAL A 93 0.43 -14.37 6.65
C VAL A 93 0.49 -12.91 7.09
N MET A 94 1.49 -12.16 6.62
CA MET A 94 1.71 -10.75 6.89
C MET A 94 1.05 -9.82 5.87
N SER A 95 0.11 -10.33 5.06
CA SER A 95 -0.56 -9.50 4.06
C SER A 95 -1.31 -8.34 4.73
N PHE A 96 -1.39 -7.19 4.03
CA PHE A 96 -2.11 -6.02 4.50
C PHE A 96 -3.51 -6.39 5.01
N GLU A 97 -4.24 -7.22 4.23
CA GLU A 97 -5.59 -7.65 4.54
C GLU A 97 -5.69 -8.38 5.87
N LYS A 98 -4.78 -9.32 6.14
CA LYS A 98 -4.79 -10.13 7.36
C LYS A 98 -4.44 -9.31 8.60
N VAL A 99 -3.42 -8.45 8.49
CA VAL A 99 -3.01 -7.58 9.60
C VAL A 99 -4.09 -6.54 9.92
N ALA A 100 -4.69 -5.92 8.89
CA ALA A 100 -5.80 -4.99 9.08
C ALA A 100 -7.05 -5.70 9.67
N ALA A 101 -7.36 -6.92 9.20
CA ALA A 101 -8.47 -7.70 9.73
C ALA A 101 -8.24 -8.12 11.18
N LEU A 102 -7.01 -8.48 11.55
CA LEU A 102 -6.65 -8.80 12.93
C LEU A 102 -6.89 -7.60 13.87
N LEU A 103 -6.45 -6.41 13.48
CA LEU A 103 -6.71 -5.19 14.26
C LEU A 103 -8.22 -4.90 14.35
N GLY A 104 -8.94 -4.97 13.23
CA GLY A 104 -10.38 -4.68 13.18
C GLY A 104 -11.23 -5.66 13.99
N LYS A 105 -10.85 -6.95 14.02
CA LYS A 105 -11.53 -7.98 14.81
C LYS A 105 -11.40 -7.71 16.31
N ASN A 106 -10.23 -7.26 16.76
CA ASN A 106 -9.94 -7.09 18.18
C ASN A 106 -10.39 -5.74 18.74
N PHE A 107 -10.54 -4.70 17.90
CA PHE A 107 -11.05 -3.40 18.31
C PHE A 107 -12.45 -3.11 17.76
N ALA A 108 -13.47 -3.32 18.60
CA ALA A 108 -14.86 -3.05 18.24
C ALA A 108 -15.21 -1.54 18.29
N SER A 109 -14.84 -0.79 17.26
CA SER A 109 -15.20 0.63 17.10
C SER A 109 -15.52 0.98 15.65
N LYS A 110 -16.59 1.76 15.45
CA LYS A 110 -16.98 2.25 14.12
C LYS A 110 -15.94 3.24 13.57
N GLN A 111 -15.41 4.10 14.41
CA GLN A 111 -14.38 5.09 14.08
C GLN A 111 -13.09 4.39 13.67
N PHE A 112 -12.63 3.43 14.48
CA PHE A 112 -11.44 2.64 14.15
C PHE A 112 -11.61 1.84 12.85
N SER A 113 -12.77 1.21 12.68
CA SER A 113 -13.12 0.51 11.43
C SER A 113 -13.12 1.47 10.22
N GLY A 114 -13.55 2.72 10.41
CA GLY A 114 -13.47 3.78 9.41
C GLY A 114 -12.05 4.10 8.98
N HIS A 115 -11.11 4.21 9.94
CA HIS A 115 -9.69 4.40 9.65
C HIS A 115 -9.10 3.21 8.88
N LEU A 116 -9.39 1.97 9.30
CA LEU A 116 -8.92 0.77 8.58
C LEU A 116 -9.50 0.70 7.16
N ARG A 117 -10.75 1.12 6.95
CA ARG A 117 -11.36 1.21 5.61
C ARG A 117 -10.65 2.25 4.73
N ALA A 118 -10.32 3.41 5.28
CA ALA A 118 -9.57 4.43 4.56
C ALA A 118 -8.17 3.93 4.16
N LEU A 119 -7.46 3.23 5.07
CA LEU A 119 -6.18 2.61 4.74
C LEU A 119 -6.31 1.53 3.67
N ARG A 120 -7.38 0.72 3.72
CA ARG A 120 -7.65 -0.29 2.70
C ARG A 120 -7.91 0.34 1.34
N SER A 121 -8.68 1.42 1.26
CA SER A 121 -8.90 2.12 0.00
C SER A 121 -7.58 2.72 -0.51
N MET A 122 -6.77 3.37 0.32
CA MET A 122 -5.44 3.84 -0.09
C MET A 122 -4.55 2.71 -0.60
N PHE A 123 -4.58 1.55 0.06
CA PHE A 123 -3.80 0.39 -0.33
C PHE A 123 -4.29 -0.21 -1.66
N GLU A 124 -5.59 -0.43 -1.83
CA GLU A 124 -6.14 -1.08 -3.03
C GLU A 124 -6.24 -0.12 -4.21
N ASP A 125 -6.80 1.06 -4.00
CA ASP A 125 -7.20 2.00 -5.05
C ASP A 125 -6.11 3.02 -5.38
N GLY A 126 -5.21 3.27 -4.44
CA GLY A 126 -4.30 4.40 -4.49
C GLY A 126 -5.00 5.74 -4.23
N GLU A 127 -4.22 6.80 -4.02
CA GLU A 127 -4.75 8.11 -3.61
C GLU A 127 -5.46 8.87 -4.76
N LEU A 128 -5.20 8.49 -6.02
CA LEU A 128 -5.70 9.22 -7.18
C LEU A 128 -7.02 8.67 -7.75
N LYS A 129 -7.45 7.46 -7.39
CA LYS A 129 -8.67 6.83 -7.96
C LYS A 129 -9.92 7.69 -7.80
N SER A 130 -10.09 8.32 -6.64
CA SER A 130 -11.26 9.16 -6.37
C SER A 130 -11.30 10.44 -7.21
N TYR A 131 -10.16 10.85 -7.76
CA TYR A 131 -10.02 12.09 -8.53
C TYR A 131 -9.90 11.83 -10.04
N MET A 132 -9.41 10.65 -10.42
CA MET A 132 -9.02 10.34 -11.79
C MET A 132 -9.71 9.06 -12.29
N GLN A 133 -10.62 9.21 -13.24
CA GLN A 133 -11.38 8.12 -13.85
C GLN A 133 -10.91 7.85 -15.30
N ILE A 134 -9.60 7.61 -15.46
CA ILE A 134 -9.00 7.35 -16.76
C ILE A 134 -8.94 5.84 -17.00
N VAL A 135 -9.32 5.43 -18.21
CA VAL A 135 -9.35 4.04 -18.65
C VAL A 135 -8.62 3.93 -20.00
N VAL A 136 -7.85 2.87 -20.17
CA VAL A 136 -7.27 2.47 -21.47
C VAL A 136 -7.88 1.12 -21.84
N GLY A 137 -8.64 1.08 -22.94
CA GLY A 137 -9.51 -0.07 -23.23
C GLY A 137 -10.54 -0.24 -22.11
N ASP A 138 -10.53 -1.39 -21.45
CA ASP A 138 -11.35 -1.71 -20.28
C ASP A 138 -10.57 -1.63 -18.94
N GLN A 139 -9.31 -1.19 -18.96
CA GLN A 139 -8.42 -1.17 -17.79
C GLN A 139 -8.37 0.22 -17.15
N PRO A 140 -8.90 0.40 -15.92
CA PRO A 140 -8.73 1.66 -15.17
C PRO A 140 -7.26 1.87 -14.81
N LEU A 141 -6.76 3.11 -14.97
CA LEU A 141 -5.36 3.43 -14.71
C LEU A 141 -5.04 3.59 -13.22
N PHE A 142 -6.00 4.07 -12.44
CA PHE A 142 -5.83 4.31 -11.01
C PHE A 142 -6.62 3.27 -10.20
N ASP A 143 -6.20 2.00 -10.32
CA ASP A 143 -6.86 0.87 -9.66
C ASP A 143 -5.87 -0.27 -9.37
N ASN A 144 -6.17 -1.10 -8.36
CA ASN A 144 -5.35 -2.27 -8.00
C ASN A 144 -5.15 -3.22 -9.18
N SER A 145 -6.16 -3.34 -10.05
CA SER A 145 -6.11 -4.22 -11.22
C SER A 145 -4.93 -3.90 -12.14
N LEU A 146 -4.59 -2.62 -12.33
CA LEU A 146 -3.43 -2.23 -13.15
C LEU A 146 -2.13 -2.70 -12.50
N LEU A 147 -1.95 -2.48 -11.19
CA LEU A 147 -0.74 -2.94 -10.51
C LEU A 147 -0.64 -4.46 -10.52
N ARG A 148 -1.75 -5.18 -10.31
CA ARG A 148 -1.79 -6.65 -10.40
C ARG A 148 -1.48 -7.13 -11.83
N LEU A 149 -1.97 -6.44 -12.85
CA LEU A 149 -1.67 -6.73 -14.24
C LEU A 149 -0.16 -6.61 -14.48
N TRP A 150 0.43 -5.48 -14.09
CA TRP A 150 1.86 -5.22 -14.24
C TRP A 150 2.73 -6.22 -13.44
N LEU A 151 2.43 -6.42 -12.15
CA LEU A 151 3.19 -7.34 -11.29
C LEU A 151 3.15 -8.77 -11.85
N ASN A 152 1.98 -9.24 -12.26
CA ASN A 152 1.84 -10.62 -12.73
C ASN A 152 2.26 -10.81 -14.20
N GLY A 153 2.25 -9.76 -15.01
CA GLY A 153 2.69 -9.82 -16.40
C GLY A 153 4.20 -9.59 -16.57
N THR A 154 4.85 -8.90 -15.63
CA THR A 154 6.24 -8.45 -15.82
C THR A 154 7.19 -8.73 -14.65
N GLN A 155 6.71 -8.90 -13.42
CA GLN A 155 7.59 -8.96 -12.23
C GLN A 155 7.59 -10.30 -11.49
N TYR A 156 6.41 -10.91 -11.30
CA TYR A 156 6.22 -12.05 -10.39
C TYR A 156 5.87 -13.35 -11.10
N HIS A 157 5.11 -13.26 -12.20
CA HIS A 157 4.66 -14.42 -12.95
C HIS A 157 4.98 -14.24 -14.44
N THR A 158 5.16 -15.36 -15.13
CA THR A 158 5.34 -15.42 -16.58
C THR A 158 3.98 -15.60 -17.26
N ASP A 159 2.99 -14.81 -16.84
CA ASP A 159 1.64 -14.85 -17.39
C ASP A 159 1.63 -14.12 -18.73
N ALA A 160 1.65 -14.88 -19.82
CA ALA A 160 1.75 -14.35 -21.18
C ALA A 160 0.56 -13.46 -21.57
N GLU A 161 -0.63 -13.75 -21.06
CA GLU A 161 -1.84 -12.97 -21.33
C GLU A 161 -1.75 -11.60 -20.66
N LYS A 162 -1.36 -11.58 -19.38
CA LYS A 162 -1.12 -10.33 -18.65
C LYS A 162 0.06 -9.53 -19.20
N ALA A 163 1.11 -10.20 -19.66
CA ALA A 163 2.22 -9.55 -20.33
C ALA A 163 1.79 -8.85 -21.64
N SER A 164 0.89 -9.49 -22.41
CA SER A 164 0.33 -8.90 -23.63
C SER A 164 -0.54 -7.68 -23.31
N ALA A 165 -1.47 -7.81 -22.35
CA ALA A 165 -2.32 -6.69 -21.94
C ALA A 165 -1.50 -5.52 -21.37
N TRP A 166 -0.41 -5.78 -20.63
CA TRP A 166 0.50 -4.71 -20.20
C TRP A 166 1.16 -3.97 -21.38
N LYS A 167 1.56 -4.70 -22.43
CA LYS A 167 2.13 -4.08 -23.64
C LYS A 167 1.13 -3.18 -24.37
N GLU A 168 -0.16 -3.49 -24.33
CA GLU A 168 -1.21 -2.62 -24.88
C GLU A 168 -1.32 -1.30 -24.10
N ILE A 169 -1.19 -1.36 -22.77
CA ILE A 169 -1.11 -0.16 -21.92
C ILE A 169 0.12 0.68 -22.27
N GLU A 170 1.29 0.05 -22.41
CA GLU A 170 2.52 0.74 -22.81
C GLU A 170 2.41 1.35 -24.22
N ALA A 171 1.75 0.67 -25.16
CA ALA A 171 1.54 1.18 -26.51
C ALA A 171 0.60 2.40 -26.53
N ALA A 172 -0.42 2.41 -25.66
CA ALA A 172 -1.39 3.50 -25.58
C ALA A 172 -0.85 4.73 -24.84
N LEU A 173 -0.09 4.53 -23.76
CA LEU A 173 0.37 5.62 -22.89
C LEU A 173 1.83 6.03 -23.14
N GLY A 174 2.64 5.15 -23.73
CA GLY A 174 4.09 5.22 -23.66
C GLY A 174 4.62 4.57 -22.38
N VAL A 175 5.81 3.96 -22.49
CA VAL A 175 6.44 3.18 -21.41
C VAL A 175 6.64 4.02 -20.14
N ASP A 176 7.13 5.26 -20.27
CA ASP A 176 7.42 6.11 -19.10
C ASP A 176 6.15 6.50 -18.33
N ASN A 177 5.07 6.79 -19.06
CA ASN A 177 3.77 7.09 -18.46
C ASN A 177 3.18 5.87 -17.75
N ALA A 178 3.24 4.70 -18.39
CA ALA A 178 2.78 3.44 -17.79
C ALA A 178 3.56 3.14 -16.50
N LYS A 179 4.90 3.27 -16.53
CA LYS A 179 5.79 3.13 -15.36
C LYS A 179 5.46 4.14 -14.25
N ALA A 180 5.24 5.41 -14.60
CA ALA A 180 4.90 6.45 -13.61
C ALA A 180 3.61 6.14 -12.85
N ILE A 181 2.59 5.60 -13.53
CA ILE A 181 1.31 5.24 -12.90
C ILE A 181 1.49 4.05 -11.94
N VAL A 182 2.18 2.98 -12.34
CA VAL A 182 2.38 1.82 -11.45
C VAL A 182 3.28 2.18 -10.26
N MET A 183 4.27 3.06 -10.45
CA MET A 183 5.07 3.58 -9.35
C MET A 183 4.25 4.39 -8.37
N ASN A 184 3.31 5.20 -8.86
CA ASN A 184 2.38 5.92 -8.00
C ASN A 184 1.47 4.96 -7.20
N GLN A 185 0.99 3.89 -7.82
CA GLN A 185 0.20 2.86 -7.13
C GLN A 185 1.04 2.13 -6.06
N LEU A 186 2.29 1.80 -6.38
CA LEU A 186 3.22 1.21 -5.42
C LEU A 186 3.50 2.16 -4.24
N HIS A 187 3.66 3.46 -4.53
CA HIS A 187 3.83 4.50 -3.52
C HIS A 187 2.64 4.57 -2.56
N SER A 188 1.41 4.57 -3.06
CA SER A 188 0.22 4.53 -2.20
C SER A 188 0.14 3.26 -1.34
N LYS A 189 0.52 2.09 -1.88
CA LYS A 189 0.59 0.85 -1.08
C LYS A 189 1.62 0.93 0.04
N VAL A 190 2.83 1.40 -0.25
CA VAL A 190 3.88 1.59 0.77
C VAL A 190 3.42 2.56 1.85
N LYS A 191 2.80 3.67 1.45
CA LYS A 191 2.24 4.66 2.38
C LYS A 191 1.17 4.05 3.29
N ALA A 192 0.24 3.28 2.74
CA ALA A 192 -0.79 2.59 3.52
C ALA A 192 -0.18 1.55 4.48
N LEU A 193 0.88 0.85 4.07
CA LEU A 193 1.62 -0.08 4.94
C LEU A 193 2.30 0.64 6.10
N PHE A 194 2.87 1.83 5.88
CA PHE A 194 3.45 2.62 6.97
C PHE A 194 2.40 3.13 7.96
N PHE A 195 1.23 3.54 7.49
CA PHE A 195 0.15 3.89 8.41
C PHE A 195 -0.36 2.68 9.18
N LEU A 196 -0.48 1.52 8.53
CA LEU A 196 -0.86 0.28 9.21
C LEU A 196 0.19 -0.12 10.26
N GLU A 197 1.46 -0.04 9.92
CA GLU A 197 2.56 -0.30 10.84
C GLU A 197 2.55 0.64 12.03
N HIS A 198 2.24 1.92 11.83
CA HIS A 198 2.09 2.86 12.92
C HIS A 198 1.00 2.40 13.91
N LEU A 199 -0.16 1.98 13.40
CA LEU A 199 -1.23 1.41 14.24
C LEU A 199 -0.76 0.16 14.99
N VAL A 200 -0.06 -0.75 14.31
CA VAL A 200 0.54 -1.93 14.94
C VAL A 200 1.56 -1.55 16.02
N GLY A 201 2.36 -0.51 15.79
CA GLY A 201 3.30 0.05 16.76
C GLY A 201 2.60 0.52 18.04
N LEU A 202 1.47 1.21 17.92
CA LEU A 202 0.68 1.65 19.08
C LEU A 202 0.21 0.47 19.94
N VAL A 203 -0.24 -0.62 19.29
CA VAL A 203 -0.64 -1.87 19.98
C VAL A 203 0.56 -2.47 20.71
N ARG A 204 1.71 -2.59 20.03
CA ARG A 204 2.95 -3.16 20.61
C ARG A 204 3.49 -2.35 21.79
N THR A 205 3.52 -1.02 21.70
CA THR A 205 4.01 -0.15 22.78
C THR A 205 3.13 -0.29 24.03
N LYS A 206 1.81 -0.40 23.86
CA LYS A 206 0.90 -0.60 25.00
C LYS A 206 1.03 -1.98 25.63
N TYR A 207 1.31 -3.02 24.83
CA TYR A 207 1.62 -4.34 25.35
C TYR A 207 2.94 -4.39 26.13
N ALA A 208 4.01 -3.76 25.63
CA ALA A 208 5.30 -3.74 26.32
C ALA A 208 5.28 -3.00 27.68
N CYS A 209 4.24 -2.20 27.94
CA CYS A 209 4.03 -1.47 29.20
C CYS A 209 2.94 -2.09 30.09
N ALA A 210 2.29 -3.18 29.67
CA ALA A 210 1.28 -3.92 30.43
C ALA A 210 1.91 -5.13 31.12
#